data_AF-A0AAW7W479-F1
#
_entry.id   AF-A0AAW7W479-F1
#
_cell.length_a   1.000
_cell.length_b   1.000
_cell.length_c   1.000
_cell.angle_alpha   90.00
_cell.angle_beta   90.00
_cell.angle_gamma   90.00
#
_symmetry.space_group_name_H-M   'P 1'
#
loop_
_entity.id
_entity.type
_entity.pdbx_description
1 polymer ?
#
loop_
_entity_poly.entity_id
_entity_poly.type
_entity_poly.pdbx_seq_one_letter_code
_entity_poly.pdbx_strand_id
1 'polypeptide(L)'
;MKVNPNYLGRLFTEKELTEEERQMAEKLPAMRKEKGKLFCQRCNSSILEEWHLPIGAYYCRECLLMERVRSDQALYYFPQEDFPKQDVLKWRGQLTPFQEKVSEGLLQAVDKQEPTLVHAVTGAGKTEMIYQVVAKVIDEGGAVCLASPRIDVCLELYKRLQNDFACEIALLHGESEPYFRTPLVVATTHQLLKFYHAFDLLIVDEVDAFPYVDNSVLYYAVNQCVKEEGLRIFLTATSTDELDKKVRTGELKRLSLPRRFHGNPLIIPKPVWLSDFNRCLEKNQLSTKLKTYIEKQRRTGYPLLIFTSEIKKGEKLKETLQVYFPDEKIGFVSSITEDRLEQVQAFRDGELTILISTTILERGVTFPCVDVFVVEANHRLFTKSSLIQIGGRVGRSMDRPTGELLFFHDGLNASIKKAIKEIKQMNKEAEL
;
A
#
# COMPACT_ATOMS: atom_id res chain seq x y z
N MET A 1 -35.70 19.11 -5.88
CA MET A 1 -34.88 18.59 -4.76
C MET A 1 -33.42 18.83 -5.08
N LYS A 2 -32.56 19.08 -4.09
CA LYS A 2 -31.11 19.19 -4.30
C LYS A 2 -30.51 17.79 -4.24
N VAL A 3 -29.64 17.45 -5.19
CA VAL A 3 -28.85 16.21 -5.16
C VAL A 3 -28.08 16.13 -3.85
N ASN A 4 -28.06 14.96 -3.22
CA ASN A 4 -27.25 14.73 -2.03
C ASN A 4 -25.76 14.91 -2.41
N PRO A 5 -25.02 15.86 -1.81
CA PRO A 5 -23.62 16.09 -2.16
C PRO A 5 -22.76 14.84 -2.04
N ASN A 6 -23.08 13.92 -1.13
CA ASN A 6 -22.34 12.67 -0.93
C ASN A 6 -22.46 11.68 -2.10
N TYR A 7 -23.27 11.98 -3.12
CA TYR A 7 -23.41 11.15 -4.32
C TYR A 7 -22.52 11.61 -5.48
N LEU A 8 -22.01 12.84 -5.45
CA LEU A 8 -21.17 13.39 -6.52
C LEU A 8 -19.86 12.58 -6.64
N GLY A 9 -19.52 12.21 -7.88
CA GLY A 9 -18.38 11.36 -8.24
C GLY A 9 -18.54 9.88 -7.89
N ARG A 10 -19.70 9.44 -7.40
CA ARG A 10 -19.93 8.04 -7.00
C ARG A 10 -20.74 7.24 -8.01
N LEU A 11 -20.49 5.94 -8.01
CA LEU A 11 -21.16 4.94 -8.83
C LEU A 11 -22.09 4.09 -7.96
N PHE A 12 -23.34 3.94 -8.40
CA PHE A 12 -24.41 3.27 -7.68
C PHE A 12 -25.10 2.23 -8.56
N THR A 13 -25.63 1.20 -7.92
CA THR A 13 -26.60 0.28 -8.51
C THR A 13 -28.01 0.81 -8.34
N GLU A 14 -28.96 0.24 -9.09
CA GLU A 14 -30.37 0.63 -9.02
C GLU A 14 -30.99 0.53 -7.62
N LYS A 15 -30.54 -0.42 -6.78
CA LYS A 15 -31.08 -0.61 -5.43
C LYS A 15 -30.57 0.38 -4.40
N GLU A 16 -29.45 1.03 -4.69
CA GLU A 16 -28.83 1.99 -3.78
C GLU A 16 -29.48 3.38 -3.88
N LEU A 17 -30.39 3.58 -4.84
CA LEU A 17 -31.06 4.85 -5.11
C LEU A 17 -32.58 4.68 -5.13
N THR A 18 -33.30 5.69 -4.64
CA THR A 18 -34.75 5.81 -4.82
C THR A 18 -35.10 6.10 -6.28
N GLU A 19 -36.38 5.99 -6.65
CA GLU A 19 -36.83 6.34 -7.99
C GLU A 19 -36.59 7.80 -8.36
N GLU A 20 -36.82 8.72 -7.42
CA GLU A 20 -36.59 10.16 -7.59
C GLU A 20 -35.10 10.46 -7.81
N GLU A 21 -34.20 9.82 -7.04
CA GLU A 21 -32.75 9.98 -7.19
C GLU A 21 -32.25 9.43 -8.53
N ARG A 22 -32.80 8.32 -9.02
CA ARG A 22 -32.46 7.74 -10.33
C ARG A 22 -32.84 8.64 -11.50
N GLN A 23 -33.83 9.50 -11.35
CA GLN A 23 -34.20 10.48 -12.38
C GLN A 23 -33.22 11.66 -12.44
N MET A 24 -32.51 11.94 -11.35
CA MET A 24 -31.49 12.99 -11.27
C MET A 24 -30.08 12.49 -11.64
N ALA A 25 -29.85 11.17 -11.62
CA ALA A 25 -28.57 10.56 -11.93
C ALA A 25 -28.36 10.33 -13.43
N GLU A 26 -27.10 10.35 -13.86
CA GLU A 26 -26.70 9.87 -15.17
C GLU A 26 -26.65 8.34 -15.19
N LYS A 27 -26.98 7.75 -16.34
CA LYS A 27 -27.07 6.30 -16.51
C LYS A 27 -25.90 5.75 -17.32
N LEU A 28 -25.30 4.69 -16.81
CA LEU A 28 -24.30 3.88 -17.49
C LEU A 28 -24.84 2.44 -17.65
N PRO A 29 -24.70 1.79 -18.82
CA PRO A 29 -25.05 0.38 -18.93
C PRO A 29 -24.26 -0.45 -17.91
N ALA A 30 -24.90 -1.37 -17.20
CA ALA A 30 -24.20 -2.18 -16.20
C ALA A 30 -23.13 -3.10 -16.81
N MET A 31 -23.31 -3.49 -18.08
CA MET A 31 -22.38 -4.34 -18.81
C MET A 31 -22.16 -3.82 -20.23
N ARG A 32 -20.95 -4.04 -20.76
CA ARG A 32 -20.60 -3.71 -22.15
C ARG A 32 -20.14 -4.97 -22.89
N LYS A 33 -20.47 -5.05 -24.19
CA LYS A 33 -20.03 -6.15 -25.04
C LYS A 33 -18.83 -5.72 -25.88
N GLU A 34 -17.72 -6.44 -25.77
CA GLU A 34 -16.49 -6.15 -26.50
C GLU A 34 -15.93 -7.45 -27.10
N LYS A 35 -15.69 -7.46 -28.42
CA LYS A 35 -15.19 -8.64 -29.16
C LYS A 35 -15.94 -9.94 -28.84
N GLY A 36 -17.26 -9.85 -28.71
CA GLY A 36 -18.14 -11.00 -28.42
C GLY A 36 -18.25 -11.38 -26.93
N LYS A 37 -17.41 -10.82 -26.05
CA LYS A 37 -17.43 -11.07 -24.60
C LYS A 37 -18.18 -9.96 -23.86
N LEU A 38 -18.81 -10.29 -22.75
CA LEU A 38 -19.52 -9.35 -21.89
C LEU A 38 -18.64 -8.95 -20.71
N PHE A 39 -18.57 -7.65 -20.38
CA PHE A 39 -17.74 -7.11 -19.30
C PHE A 39 -18.57 -6.25 -18.36
N CYS A 40 -18.34 -6.38 -17.06
CA CYS A 40 -18.94 -5.49 -16.05
C CYS A 40 -18.39 -4.07 -16.19
N GLN A 41 -19.26 -3.05 -16.22
CA GLN A 41 -18.80 -1.67 -16.32
C GLN A 41 -18.24 -1.10 -15.00
N ARG A 42 -18.53 -1.71 -13.85
CA ARG A 42 -17.94 -1.28 -12.56
C ARG A 42 -16.52 -1.79 -12.35
N CYS A 43 -16.26 -3.07 -12.64
CA CYS A 43 -15.01 -3.73 -12.27
C CYS A 43 -14.24 -4.32 -13.46
N ASN A 44 -14.80 -4.24 -14.68
CA ASN A 44 -14.21 -4.77 -15.90
C ASN A 44 -13.96 -6.30 -15.93
N SER A 45 -14.54 -7.05 -15.00
CA SER A 45 -14.47 -8.51 -15.05
C SER A 45 -15.24 -9.05 -16.25
N SER A 46 -14.63 -10.00 -16.95
CA SER A 46 -15.30 -10.77 -18.00
C SER A 46 -16.42 -11.60 -17.37
N ILE A 47 -17.61 -11.52 -17.93
CA ILE A 47 -18.79 -12.25 -17.50
C ILE A 47 -18.87 -13.53 -18.32
N LEU A 48 -18.91 -14.67 -17.62
CA LEU A 48 -19.04 -15.97 -18.25
C LEU A 48 -20.50 -16.27 -18.57
N GLU A 49 -20.73 -17.11 -19.57
CA GLU A 49 -22.07 -17.42 -20.07
C GLU A 49 -22.94 -18.10 -19.00
N GLU A 50 -22.33 -18.87 -18.09
CA GLU A 50 -23.00 -19.53 -16.97
C GLU A 50 -23.31 -18.60 -15.78
N TRP A 51 -22.91 -17.33 -15.82
CA TRP A 51 -23.18 -16.36 -14.75
C TRP A 51 -24.49 -15.61 -14.97
N HIS A 52 -25.59 -16.35 -15.11
CA HIS A 52 -26.92 -15.79 -15.23
C HIS A 52 -27.82 -16.21 -14.06
N LEU A 53 -28.85 -15.39 -13.82
CA LEU A 53 -29.93 -15.67 -12.88
C LEU A 53 -31.03 -16.49 -13.58
N PRO A 54 -31.99 -17.08 -12.84
CA PRO A 54 -33.13 -17.78 -13.44
C PRO A 54 -33.98 -16.91 -14.37
N ILE A 55 -33.97 -15.59 -14.15
CA ILE A 55 -34.62 -14.58 -14.98
C ILE A 55 -33.86 -14.28 -16.29
N GLY A 56 -32.75 -14.97 -16.57
CA GLY A 56 -31.93 -14.79 -17.77
C GLY A 56 -30.92 -13.64 -17.70
N ALA A 57 -30.98 -12.77 -16.70
CA ALA A 57 -30.03 -11.68 -16.51
C ALA A 57 -28.65 -12.17 -16.07
N TYR A 58 -27.59 -11.71 -16.73
CA TYR A 58 -26.21 -11.95 -16.31
C TYR A 58 -25.87 -11.13 -15.06
N TYR A 59 -24.93 -11.61 -14.24
CA TYR A 59 -24.44 -10.87 -13.09
C TYR A 59 -22.93 -10.98 -12.90
N CYS A 60 -22.34 -9.96 -12.28
CA CYS A 60 -20.92 -9.95 -11.97
C CYS A 60 -20.63 -10.55 -10.59
N ARG A 61 -19.80 -11.61 -10.55
CA ARG A 61 -19.39 -12.27 -9.29
C ARG A 61 -18.37 -11.47 -8.48
N GLU A 62 -17.49 -10.72 -9.14
CA GLU A 62 -16.49 -9.87 -8.47
C GLU A 62 -17.14 -8.74 -7.65
N CYS A 63 -18.36 -8.40 -8.03
CA CYS A 63 -19.10 -7.28 -7.52
C CYS A 63 -20.04 -7.62 -6.35
N LEU A 64 -20.11 -8.89 -5.92
CA LEU A 64 -21.13 -9.35 -4.98
C LEU A 64 -21.12 -8.64 -3.62
N LEU A 65 -19.93 -8.28 -3.13
CA LEU A 65 -19.78 -7.60 -1.83
C LEU A 65 -20.12 -6.10 -1.87
N MET A 66 -20.29 -5.52 -3.06
CA MET A 66 -20.59 -4.09 -3.25
C MET A 66 -21.92 -3.88 -3.97
N GLU A 67 -22.93 -4.70 -3.64
CA GLU A 67 -24.18 -4.87 -4.40
C GLU A 67 -23.97 -5.40 -5.82
N ARG A 68 -24.79 -6.39 -6.19
CA ARG A 68 -24.60 -7.17 -7.41
C ARG A 68 -24.95 -6.34 -8.64
N VAL A 69 -24.00 -6.21 -9.56
CA VAL A 69 -24.23 -5.62 -10.89
C VAL A 69 -24.86 -6.66 -11.84
N ARG A 70 -25.95 -6.28 -12.52
CA ARG A 70 -26.73 -7.15 -13.42
C ARG A 70 -26.90 -6.56 -14.81
N SER A 71 -26.97 -7.40 -15.84
CA SER A 71 -27.07 -6.97 -17.25
C SER A 71 -28.39 -6.29 -17.61
N ASP A 72 -29.45 -6.56 -16.86
CA ASP A 72 -30.79 -6.01 -17.09
C ASP A 72 -31.06 -4.73 -16.29
N GLN A 73 -30.05 -4.23 -15.58
CA GLN A 73 -30.09 -2.99 -14.81
C GLN A 73 -29.07 -1.98 -15.35
N ALA A 74 -29.21 -0.73 -14.92
CA ALA A 74 -28.21 0.31 -15.16
C ALA A 74 -27.37 0.53 -13.90
N LEU A 75 -26.17 1.05 -14.11
CA LEU A 75 -25.42 1.78 -13.09
C LEU A 75 -25.78 3.25 -13.19
N TYR A 76 -25.70 3.94 -12.06
CA TYR A 76 -26.06 5.34 -11.92
C TYR A 76 -24.88 6.09 -11.34
N TYR A 77 -24.60 7.29 -11.83
CA TYR A 77 -23.61 8.15 -11.22
C TYR A 77 -24.07 9.60 -11.24
N PHE A 78 -23.47 10.40 -10.38
CA PHE A 78 -23.65 11.84 -10.38
C PHE A 78 -22.30 12.48 -10.70
N PRO A 79 -22.22 13.33 -11.74
CA PRO A 79 -20.97 14.01 -12.08
C PRO A 79 -20.36 14.71 -10.86
N GLN A 80 -19.03 14.67 -10.74
CA GLN A 80 -18.37 15.41 -9.69
C GLN A 80 -18.50 16.92 -9.95
N GLU A 81 -18.68 17.68 -8.88
CA GLU A 81 -18.61 19.14 -8.91
C GLU A 81 -17.35 19.63 -8.21
N ASP A 82 -16.89 20.82 -8.57
CA ASP A 82 -15.75 21.46 -7.93
C ASP A 82 -16.06 21.81 -6.46
N PHE A 83 -15.00 21.87 -5.66
CA PHE A 83 -15.02 22.35 -4.30
C PHE A 83 -14.73 23.85 -4.25
N PRO A 84 -15.20 24.56 -3.21
CA PRO A 84 -14.75 25.92 -2.95
C PRO A 84 -13.24 25.97 -2.81
N LYS A 85 -12.60 26.95 -3.45
CA LYS A 85 -11.17 27.21 -3.31
C LYS A 85 -10.84 27.59 -1.87
N GLN A 86 -9.79 26.98 -1.32
CA GLN A 86 -9.35 27.14 0.06
C GLN A 86 -7.85 26.86 0.13
N ASP A 87 -7.11 27.56 0.98
CA ASP A 87 -5.71 27.23 1.27
C ASP A 87 -5.68 26.11 2.34
N VAL A 88 -5.32 24.90 1.93
CA VAL A 88 -5.44 23.73 2.80
C VAL A 88 -4.16 23.29 3.48
N LEU A 89 -2.98 23.72 3.03
CA LEU A 89 -1.73 23.13 3.51
C LEU A 89 -1.26 23.81 4.81
N LYS A 90 -1.31 23.06 5.93
CA LYS A 90 -0.82 23.51 7.23
C LYS A 90 0.65 23.16 7.48
N TRP A 91 1.17 22.16 6.77
CA TRP A 91 2.51 21.63 7.01
C TRP A 91 3.59 22.69 6.80
N ARG A 92 4.43 22.91 7.82
CA ARG A 92 5.53 23.89 7.83
C ARG A 92 6.92 23.25 7.85
N GLY A 93 6.99 21.96 7.57
CA GLY A 93 8.28 21.27 7.49
C GLY A 93 9.10 21.72 6.29
N GLN A 94 10.36 21.32 6.25
CA GLN A 94 11.27 21.59 5.14
C GLN A 94 11.59 20.29 4.42
N LEU A 95 11.41 20.27 3.10
CA LEU A 95 11.86 19.17 2.26
C LEU A 95 13.38 19.20 2.16
N THR A 96 14.00 18.03 2.09
CA THR A 96 15.40 17.95 1.67
C THR A 96 15.54 18.35 0.20
N PRO A 97 16.72 18.80 -0.27
CA PRO A 97 16.90 19.19 -1.68
C PRO A 97 16.50 18.09 -2.69
N PHE A 98 16.69 16.81 -2.32
CA PHE A 98 16.29 15.69 -3.17
C PHE A 98 14.78 15.47 -3.18
N GLN A 99 14.10 15.66 -2.04
CA GLN A 99 12.65 15.61 -1.95
C GLN A 99 12.00 16.80 -2.68
N GLU A 100 12.59 17.99 -2.55
CA GLU A 100 12.14 19.21 -3.21
C GLU A 100 12.19 19.05 -4.73
N LYS A 101 13.29 18.54 -5.29
CA LYS A 101 13.39 18.24 -6.72
C LYS A 101 12.30 17.28 -7.23
N VAL A 102 11.92 16.29 -6.42
CA VAL A 102 10.81 15.39 -6.76
C VAL A 102 9.48 16.12 -6.67
N SER A 103 9.25 16.90 -5.61
CA SER A 103 8.04 17.69 -5.42
C SER A 103 7.81 18.68 -6.56
N GLU A 104 8.85 19.41 -6.97
CA GLU A 104 8.83 20.27 -8.17
C GLU A 104 8.52 19.48 -9.45
N GLY A 105 9.13 18.29 -9.60
CA GLY A 105 8.84 17.39 -10.71
C GLY A 105 7.38 16.94 -10.76
N LEU A 106 6.73 16.75 -9.60
CA LEU A 106 5.31 16.41 -9.50
C LEU A 106 4.40 17.61 -9.80
N LEU A 107 4.78 18.82 -9.37
CA LEU A 107 4.06 20.04 -9.74
C LEU A 107 4.07 20.25 -11.26
N GLN A 108 5.23 20.07 -11.90
CA GLN A 108 5.35 20.11 -13.36
C GLN A 108 4.54 19.01 -14.05
N ALA A 109 4.42 17.83 -13.43
CA ALA A 109 3.62 16.74 -13.95
C ALA A 109 2.13 17.09 -13.97
N VAL A 110 1.63 17.79 -12.93
CA VAL A 110 0.26 18.34 -12.93
C VAL A 110 0.09 19.40 -14.00
N ASP A 111 1.02 20.35 -14.12
CA ASP A 111 0.92 21.40 -15.15
C ASP A 111 0.88 20.85 -16.58
N LYS A 112 1.58 19.73 -16.82
CA LYS A 112 1.68 19.10 -18.14
C LYS A 112 0.73 17.93 -18.34
N GLN A 113 -0.07 17.58 -17.33
CA GLN A 113 -0.91 16.37 -17.33
C GLN A 113 -0.12 15.10 -17.69
N GLU A 114 1.07 14.93 -17.09
CA GLU A 114 2.02 13.85 -17.41
C GLU A 114 2.01 12.76 -16.31
N PRO A 115 1.39 11.58 -16.55
CA PRO A 115 1.35 10.50 -15.57
C PRO A 115 2.74 10.11 -15.08
N THR A 116 2.92 10.01 -13.77
CA THR A 116 4.25 9.94 -13.15
C THR A 116 4.38 8.78 -12.16
N LEU A 117 5.51 8.08 -12.22
CA LEU A 117 5.96 7.09 -11.25
C LEU A 117 7.08 7.68 -10.39
N VAL A 118 6.84 7.80 -9.09
CA VAL A 118 7.87 8.12 -8.09
C VAL A 118 8.44 6.83 -7.53
N HIS A 119 9.69 6.55 -7.87
CA HIS A 119 10.46 5.46 -7.31
C HIS A 119 11.34 5.99 -6.18
N ALA A 120 10.89 5.81 -4.94
CA ALA A 120 11.53 6.37 -3.75
C ALA A 120 11.81 5.30 -2.70
N VAL A 121 13.02 5.26 -2.17
CA VAL A 121 13.42 4.24 -1.18
C VAL A 121 12.56 4.29 0.08
N THR A 122 12.52 3.18 0.83
CA THR A 122 11.83 3.13 2.11
C THR A 122 12.40 4.16 3.09
N GLY A 123 11.52 4.94 3.72
CA GLY A 123 11.94 6.03 4.58
C GLY A 123 12.55 7.22 3.81
N ALA A 124 12.16 7.46 2.56
CA ALA A 124 12.53 8.67 1.83
C ALA A 124 11.60 9.87 2.10
N GLY A 125 10.55 9.72 2.91
CA GLY A 125 9.54 10.76 3.12
C GLY A 125 8.66 10.98 1.88
N LYS A 126 8.05 9.90 1.39
CA LYS A 126 7.18 9.90 0.20
C LYS A 126 5.97 10.82 0.35
N THR A 127 5.42 10.86 1.56
CA THR A 127 4.19 11.58 1.87
C THR A 127 4.41 13.09 1.82
N GLU A 128 5.50 13.59 2.39
CA GLU A 128 5.76 15.03 2.43
C GLU A 128 6.04 15.60 1.02
N MET A 129 6.63 14.80 0.11
CA MET A 129 6.89 15.23 -1.27
C MET A 129 5.61 15.50 -2.09
N ILE A 130 4.50 14.83 -1.76
CA ILE A 130 3.24 14.99 -2.50
C ILE A 130 2.37 16.12 -1.94
N TYR A 131 2.71 16.71 -0.80
CA TYR A 131 1.85 17.71 -0.15
C TYR A 131 1.58 18.93 -1.03
N GLN A 132 2.61 19.45 -1.69
CA GLN A 132 2.48 20.63 -2.56
C GLN A 132 1.56 20.34 -3.76
N VAL A 133 1.65 19.15 -4.35
CA VAL A 133 0.81 18.79 -5.50
C VAL A 133 -0.64 18.50 -5.08
N VAL A 134 -0.85 17.92 -3.90
CA VAL A 134 -2.19 17.72 -3.32
C VAL A 134 -2.84 19.06 -3.00
N ALA A 135 -2.12 19.95 -2.32
CA ALA A 135 -2.60 21.28 -1.97
C ALA A 135 -2.98 22.08 -3.23
N LYS A 136 -2.08 22.16 -4.22
CA LYS A 136 -2.34 22.85 -5.49
C LYS A 136 -3.68 22.46 -6.14
N VAL A 137 -3.96 21.16 -6.24
CA VAL A 137 -5.21 20.68 -6.86
C VAL A 137 -6.44 21.05 -6.02
N ILE A 138 -6.36 20.93 -4.69
CA ILE A 138 -7.47 21.28 -3.79
C ILE A 138 -7.72 22.79 -3.76
N ASP A 139 -6.66 23.59 -3.74
CA ASP A 139 -6.72 25.06 -3.72
C ASP A 139 -7.37 25.62 -4.99
N GLU A 140 -7.27 24.89 -6.11
CA GLU A 140 -7.94 25.17 -7.37
C GLU A 140 -9.40 24.70 -7.43
N GLY A 141 -9.86 23.96 -6.42
CA GLY A 141 -11.23 23.40 -6.31
C GLY A 141 -11.35 21.93 -6.72
N GLY A 142 -10.24 21.27 -7.07
CA GLY A 142 -10.21 19.87 -7.48
C GLY A 142 -10.35 18.87 -6.33
N ALA A 143 -10.65 17.63 -6.69
CA ALA A 143 -10.78 16.50 -5.80
C ALA A 143 -9.55 15.59 -5.90
N VAL A 144 -8.98 15.22 -4.75
CA VAL A 144 -7.78 14.38 -4.65
C VAL A 144 -8.10 13.08 -3.92
N CYS A 145 -7.61 11.96 -4.44
CA CYS A 145 -7.59 10.70 -3.72
C CYS A 145 -6.16 10.18 -3.52
N LEU A 146 -5.82 9.81 -2.28
CA LEU A 146 -4.67 8.98 -1.95
C LEU A 146 -5.14 7.56 -1.70
N ALA A 147 -4.73 6.63 -2.55
CA ALA A 147 -5.10 5.23 -2.45
C ALA A 147 -3.92 4.34 -2.04
N SER A 148 -4.18 3.31 -1.25
CA SER A 148 -3.20 2.26 -0.96
C SER A 148 -3.85 0.88 -0.89
N PRO A 149 -3.18 -0.21 -1.32
CA PRO A 149 -3.71 -1.57 -1.18
C PRO A 149 -3.85 -2.03 0.27
N ARG A 150 -3.17 -1.40 1.23
CA ARG A 150 -3.12 -1.82 2.64
C ARG A 150 -3.90 -0.85 3.54
N ILE A 151 -4.75 -1.40 4.41
CA ILE A 151 -5.53 -0.62 5.39
C ILE A 151 -4.59 0.13 6.35
N ASP A 152 -3.55 -0.53 6.85
CA ASP A 152 -2.61 0.07 7.82
C ASP A 152 -1.89 1.31 7.25
N VAL A 153 -1.59 1.30 5.95
CA VAL A 153 -1.02 2.46 5.24
C VAL A 153 -2.06 3.59 5.13
N CYS A 154 -3.31 3.26 4.81
CA CYS A 154 -4.39 4.26 4.77
C CYS A 154 -4.60 4.92 6.13
N LEU A 155 -4.57 4.14 7.22
CA LEU A 155 -4.68 4.65 8.59
C LEU A 155 -3.52 5.57 8.97
N GLU A 156 -2.27 5.19 8.62
CA GLU A 156 -1.09 6.02 8.86
C GLU A 156 -1.14 7.32 8.04
N LEU A 157 -1.52 7.25 6.76
CA LEU A 157 -1.66 8.42 5.88
C LEU A 157 -2.76 9.35 6.37
N TYR A 158 -3.93 8.82 6.72
CA TYR A 158 -5.05 9.60 7.24
C TYR A 158 -4.66 10.41 8.46
N LYS A 159 -4.03 9.78 9.46
CA LYS A 159 -3.59 10.46 10.68
C LYS A 159 -2.58 11.59 10.39
N ARG A 160 -1.66 11.39 9.44
CA ARG A 160 -0.69 12.41 9.03
C ARG A 160 -1.37 13.58 8.34
N LEU A 161 -2.21 13.29 7.34
CA LEU A 161 -2.90 14.31 6.56
C LEU A 161 -3.86 15.14 7.43
N GLN A 162 -4.52 14.55 8.43
CA GLN A 162 -5.35 15.30 9.37
C GLN A 162 -4.59 16.39 10.13
N ASN A 163 -3.30 16.17 10.42
CA ASN A 163 -2.46 17.18 11.08
C ASN A 163 -1.99 18.24 10.09
N ASP A 164 -1.70 17.81 8.85
CA ASP A 164 -0.98 18.60 7.85
C ASP A 164 -1.90 19.36 6.88
N PHE A 165 -3.20 19.05 6.85
CA PHE A 165 -4.20 19.68 5.99
C PHE A 165 -5.36 20.30 6.80
N ALA A 166 -5.96 21.36 6.26
CA ALA A 166 -7.07 22.09 6.88
C ALA A 166 -8.46 21.58 6.51
N CYS A 167 -8.59 20.91 5.37
CA CYS A 167 -9.86 20.37 4.91
C CYS A 167 -10.25 19.09 5.66
N GLU A 168 -11.53 18.77 5.65
CA GLU A 168 -12.01 17.45 6.09
C GLU A 168 -11.42 16.35 5.20
N ILE A 169 -11.29 15.13 5.73
CA ILE A 169 -10.71 14.01 5.00
C ILE A 169 -11.60 12.80 5.21
N ALA A 170 -11.98 12.12 4.13
CA ALA A 170 -12.73 10.87 4.20
C ALA A 170 -11.74 9.71 4.18
N LEU A 171 -11.86 8.79 5.14
CA LEU A 171 -11.09 7.54 5.18
C LEU A 171 -12.00 6.38 4.78
N LEU A 172 -11.64 5.66 3.71
CA LEU A 172 -12.43 4.57 3.17
C LEU A 172 -11.66 3.23 3.19
N HIS A 173 -12.18 2.27 3.94
CA HIS A 173 -11.77 0.86 3.90
C HIS A 173 -12.97 -0.06 4.17
N GLY A 174 -12.76 -1.37 4.29
CA GLY A 174 -13.86 -2.34 4.42
C GLY A 174 -14.74 -2.16 5.67
N GLU A 175 -14.23 -1.49 6.70
CA GLU A 175 -14.86 -1.32 8.01
C GLU A 175 -14.99 0.17 8.39
N SER A 176 -14.73 1.09 7.45
CA SER A 176 -14.81 2.52 7.73
C SER A 176 -16.24 3.01 7.73
N GLU A 177 -16.43 4.22 8.26
CA GLU A 177 -17.66 4.98 8.07
C GLU A 177 -17.98 5.19 6.57
N PRO A 178 -19.27 5.39 6.23
CA PRO A 178 -19.67 5.72 4.88
C PRO A 178 -19.01 6.99 4.35
N TYR A 179 -18.83 7.06 3.04
CA TYR A 179 -18.29 8.24 2.37
C TYR A 179 -19.15 9.49 2.62
N PHE A 180 -18.49 10.58 2.94
CA PHE A 180 -19.00 11.94 2.86
C PHE A 180 -18.15 12.75 1.86
N ARG A 181 -18.76 13.72 1.20
CA ARG A 181 -18.10 14.51 0.15
C ARG A 181 -17.03 15.43 0.75
N THR A 182 -15.80 15.28 0.27
CA THR A 182 -14.65 16.07 0.68
C THR A 182 -13.67 16.21 -0.49
N PRO A 183 -12.89 17.31 -0.57
CA PRO A 183 -11.82 17.46 -1.56
C PRO A 183 -10.67 16.47 -1.38
N LEU A 184 -10.50 15.84 -0.21
CA LEU A 184 -9.39 14.92 0.06
C LEU A 184 -9.90 13.57 0.60
N VAL A 185 -9.63 12.51 -0.16
CA VAL A 185 -10.04 11.14 0.19
C VAL A 185 -8.83 10.24 0.37
N VAL A 186 -8.75 9.53 1.48
CA VAL A 186 -7.80 8.42 1.70
C VAL A 186 -8.56 7.11 1.60
N ALA A 187 -8.15 6.20 0.73
CA ALA A 187 -8.93 5.00 0.47
C ALA A 187 -8.08 3.75 0.23
N THR A 188 -8.63 2.57 0.52
CA THR A 188 -8.04 1.35 -0.05
C THR A 188 -8.32 1.27 -1.55
N THR A 189 -7.43 0.67 -2.33
CA THR A 189 -7.58 0.58 -3.80
C THR A 189 -8.91 -0.06 -4.24
N HIS A 190 -9.46 -0.98 -3.44
CA HIS A 190 -10.78 -1.58 -3.71
C HIS A 190 -11.93 -0.58 -3.61
N GLN A 191 -11.84 0.42 -2.73
CA GLN A 191 -12.90 1.43 -2.56
C GLN A 191 -13.01 2.34 -3.78
N LEU A 192 -11.96 2.41 -4.62
CA LEU A 192 -12.00 3.16 -5.89
C LEU A 192 -13.08 2.64 -6.85
N LEU A 193 -13.52 1.39 -6.73
CA LEU A 193 -14.62 0.80 -7.52
C LEU A 193 -15.97 1.49 -7.28
N LYS A 194 -16.10 2.29 -6.21
CA LYS A 194 -17.31 3.06 -5.87
C LYS A 194 -17.31 4.46 -6.49
N PHE A 195 -16.23 4.85 -7.17
CA PHE A 195 -16.05 6.18 -7.76
C PHE A 195 -16.00 6.08 -9.28
N TYR A 196 -16.53 7.11 -9.95
CA TYR A 196 -16.55 7.23 -11.40
C TYR A 196 -16.31 8.69 -11.78
N HIS A 197 -15.19 8.96 -12.46
CA HIS A 197 -14.74 10.30 -12.85
C HIS A 197 -14.82 11.33 -11.69
N ALA A 198 -14.33 10.92 -10.52
CA ALA A 198 -14.47 11.64 -9.27
C ALA A 198 -13.29 12.55 -8.91
N PHE A 199 -12.09 12.18 -9.35
CA PHE A 199 -10.84 12.79 -8.88
C PHE A 199 -10.07 13.45 -10.02
N ASP A 200 -9.60 14.67 -9.76
CA ASP A 200 -8.68 15.43 -10.61
C ASP A 200 -7.24 14.93 -10.42
N LEU A 201 -6.92 14.41 -9.23
CA LEU A 201 -5.64 13.78 -8.94
C LEU A 201 -5.83 12.50 -8.12
N LEU A 202 -5.29 11.40 -8.63
CA LEU A 202 -5.17 10.15 -7.89
C LEU A 202 -3.70 9.81 -7.64
N ILE A 203 -3.35 9.62 -6.38
CA ILE A 203 -2.03 9.16 -5.97
C ILE A 203 -2.19 7.75 -5.39
N VAL A 204 -1.56 6.75 -6.01
CA VAL A 204 -1.58 5.37 -5.48
C VAL A 204 -0.23 5.07 -4.85
N ASP A 205 -0.20 4.86 -3.54
CA ASP A 205 0.99 4.41 -2.81
C ASP A 205 1.04 2.88 -2.72
N GLU A 206 2.25 2.35 -2.61
CA GLU A 206 2.54 0.91 -2.54
C GLU A 206 1.97 0.13 -3.73
N VAL A 207 2.11 0.66 -4.95
CA VAL A 207 1.63 0.02 -6.19
C VAL A 207 2.32 -1.32 -6.51
N ASP A 208 3.33 -1.68 -5.74
CA ASP A 208 4.05 -2.95 -5.77
C ASP A 208 3.54 -3.97 -4.73
N ALA A 209 2.49 -3.64 -3.96
CA ALA A 209 1.89 -4.54 -2.99
C ALA A 209 0.66 -5.29 -3.51
N PHE A 210 0.50 -6.53 -3.04
CA PHE A 210 -0.78 -7.24 -3.09
C PHE A 210 -1.82 -6.52 -2.22
N PRO A 211 -3.11 -6.46 -2.60
CA PRO A 211 -3.75 -7.10 -3.76
C PRO A 211 -3.75 -6.27 -5.05
N TYR A 212 -3.08 -5.10 -5.08
CA TYR A 212 -3.09 -4.21 -6.24
C TYR A 212 -2.27 -4.76 -7.41
N VAL A 213 -1.04 -5.24 -7.14
CA VAL A 213 -0.20 -5.85 -8.15
C VAL A 213 -0.89 -7.02 -8.82
N ASP A 214 -0.78 -7.08 -10.15
CA ASP A 214 -1.33 -8.13 -11.01
C ASP A 214 -2.86 -8.26 -10.94
N ASN A 215 -3.56 -7.20 -10.52
CA ASN A 215 -5.02 -7.19 -10.40
C ASN A 215 -5.67 -6.21 -11.39
N SER A 216 -6.18 -6.76 -12.49
CA SER A 216 -6.82 -6.01 -13.56
C SER A 216 -8.07 -5.23 -13.12
N VAL A 217 -8.80 -5.72 -12.12
CA VAL A 217 -9.98 -5.03 -11.57
C VAL A 217 -9.56 -3.75 -10.87
N LEU A 218 -8.49 -3.80 -10.09
CA LEU A 218 -7.98 -2.63 -9.37
C LEU A 218 -7.30 -1.62 -10.31
N TYR A 219 -6.60 -2.10 -11.34
CA TYR A 219 -6.08 -1.22 -12.39
C TYR A 219 -7.21 -0.49 -13.13
N TYR A 220 -8.32 -1.19 -13.38
CA TYR A 220 -9.51 -0.57 -13.95
C TYR A 220 -10.13 0.46 -13.00
N ALA A 221 -10.26 0.15 -11.71
CA ALA A 221 -10.77 1.07 -10.70
C ALA A 221 -9.97 2.37 -10.63
N VAL A 222 -8.63 2.26 -10.62
CA VAL A 222 -7.69 3.40 -10.66
C VAL A 222 -7.89 4.27 -11.90
N ASN A 223 -8.22 3.69 -13.05
CA ASN A 223 -8.44 4.46 -14.27
C ASN A 223 -9.82 5.11 -14.29
N GLN A 224 -10.86 4.41 -13.83
CA GLN A 224 -12.25 4.86 -13.92
C GLN A 224 -12.62 5.91 -12.87
N CYS A 225 -11.98 5.90 -11.70
CA CYS A 225 -12.29 6.89 -10.67
C CYS A 225 -11.71 8.27 -10.96
N VAL A 226 -10.76 8.38 -11.90
CA VAL A 226 -10.12 9.65 -12.29
C VAL A 226 -10.92 10.29 -13.42
N LYS A 227 -11.07 11.61 -13.39
CA LYS A 227 -11.70 12.38 -14.48
C LYS A 227 -10.91 12.21 -15.78
N GLU A 228 -11.52 12.49 -16.93
CA GLU A 228 -10.84 12.35 -18.23
C GLU A 228 -9.57 13.21 -18.34
N GLU A 229 -9.58 14.41 -17.77
CA GLU A 229 -8.44 15.33 -17.68
C GLU A 229 -7.66 15.21 -16.35
N GLY A 230 -7.93 14.17 -15.56
CA GLY A 230 -7.30 13.97 -14.27
C GLY A 230 -5.95 13.23 -14.36
N LEU A 231 -5.09 13.49 -13.37
CA LEU A 231 -3.74 12.94 -13.32
C LEU A 231 -3.65 11.72 -12.39
N ARG A 232 -2.77 10.78 -12.75
CA ARG A 232 -2.37 9.65 -11.91
C ARG A 232 -0.89 9.74 -11.54
N ILE A 233 -0.60 9.64 -10.25
CA ILE A 233 0.75 9.51 -9.69
C ILE A 233 0.86 8.17 -8.98
N PHE A 234 1.92 7.42 -9.26
CA PHE A 234 2.19 6.14 -8.62
C PHE A 234 3.42 6.26 -7.73
N LEU A 235 3.33 5.84 -6.46
CA LEU A 235 4.44 5.85 -5.51
C LEU A 235 4.84 4.42 -5.18
N THR A 236 6.14 4.12 -5.26
CA THR A 236 6.66 2.81 -4.86
C THR A 236 8.10 2.86 -4.41
N ALA A 237 8.50 1.90 -3.58
CA ALA A 237 9.90 1.70 -3.23
C ALA A 237 10.58 0.58 -4.04
N THR A 238 9.84 -0.11 -4.91
CA THR A 238 10.40 -1.17 -5.76
C THR A 238 9.76 -1.13 -7.14
N SER A 239 10.52 -1.47 -8.18
CA SER A 239 9.92 -1.56 -9.53
C SER A 239 9.24 -2.91 -9.77
N THR A 240 8.10 -2.88 -10.48
CA THR A 240 7.46 -4.05 -11.08
C THR A 240 7.71 -4.06 -12.59
N ASP A 241 7.68 -5.24 -13.21
CA ASP A 241 7.94 -5.38 -14.65
C ASP A 241 6.92 -4.57 -15.50
N GLU A 242 5.67 -4.46 -15.04
CA GLU A 242 4.64 -3.66 -15.70
C GLU A 242 4.92 -2.16 -15.61
N LEU A 243 5.30 -1.65 -14.44
CA LEU A 243 5.64 -0.24 -14.25
C LEU A 243 6.90 0.14 -15.03
N ASP A 244 7.93 -0.71 -15.00
CA ASP A 244 9.14 -0.51 -15.78
C ASP A 244 8.83 -0.52 -17.28
N LYS A 245 7.89 -1.35 -17.75
CA LYS A 245 7.43 -1.34 -19.14
C LYS A 245 6.77 -0.01 -19.50
N LYS A 246 5.84 0.49 -18.66
CA LYS A 246 5.16 1.78 -18.88
C LYS A 246 6.12 2.96 -18.91
N VAL A 247 7.17 2.92 -18.08
CA VAL A 247 8.23 3.93 -18.13
C VAL A 247 9.02 3.84 -19.43
N ARG A 248 9.35 2.64 -19.90
CA ARG A 248 10.09 2.45 -21.16
C ARG A 248 9.28 2.82 -22.40
N THR A 249 7.96 2.64 -22.38
CA THR A 249 7.07 3.01 -23.50
C THR A 249 6.73 4.51 -23.50
N GLY A 250 7.12 5.26 -22.47
CA GLY A 250 6.81 6.68 -22.34
C GLY A 250 5.41 6.96 -21.78
N GLU A 251 4.67 5.94 -21.37
CA GLU A 251 3.35 6.09 -20.72
C GLU A 251 3.45 6.67 -19.30
N LEU A 252 4.59 6.47 -18.63
CA LEU A 252 4.89 7.03 -17.31
C LEU A 252 6.25 7.72 -17.30
N LYS A 253 6.29 8.94 -16.78
CA LYS A 253 7.56 9.58 -16.43
C LYS A 253 8.06 9.06 -15.09
N ARG A 254 9.35 8.77 -14.98
CA ARG A 254 9.96 8.31 -13.73
C ARG A 254 10.68 9.44 -13.01
N LEU A 255 10.32 9.67 -11.74
CA LEU A 255 11.08 10.46 -10.78
C LEU A 255 11.73 9.51 -9.77
N SER A 256 13.04 9.63 -9.54
CA SER A 256 13.79 8.74 -8.65
C SER A 256 14.26 9.47 -7.39
N LEU A 257 14.03 8.86 -6.23
CA LEU A 257 14.60 9.29 -4.95
C LEU A 257 15.32 8.11 -4.29
N PRO A 258 16.59 7.86 -4.64
CA PRO A 258 17.34 6.70 -4.18
C PRO A 258 17.85 6.83 -2.72
N ARG A 259 17.49 7.90 -2.01
CA ARG A 259 18.08 8.27 -0.71
C ARG A 259 17.03 8.45 0.38
N ARG A 260 17.36 8.00 1.61
CA ARG A 260 16.52 8.25 2.80
C ARG A 260 16.53 9.74 3.17
N PHE A 261 15.52 10.20 3.90
CA PHE A 261 15.41 11.62 4.30
C PHE A 261 16.63 12.12 5.10
N HIS A 262 17.26 11.26 5.89
CA HIS A 262 18.47 11.57 6.66
C HIS A 262 19.78 11.31 5.90
N GLY A 263 19.72 10.96 4.62
CA GLY A 263 20.90 10.84 3.75
C GLY A 263 21.74 9.56 3.88
N ASN A 264 21.43 8.64 4.79
CA ASN A 264 22.20 7.38 4.93
C ASN A 264 21.70 6.30 3.94
N PRO A 265 22.59 5.38 3.50
CA PRO A 265 22.23 4.32 2.57
C PRO A 265 21.29 3.29 3.20
N LEU A 266 20.63 2.51 2.35
CA LEU A 266 19.87 1.33 2.77
C LEU A 266 20.82 0.24 3.28
N ILE A 267 20.40 -0.47 4.33
CA ILE A 267 21.14 -1.60 4.88
C ILE A 267 21.11 -2.76 3.88
N ILE A 268 22.28 -3.23 3.47
CA ILE A 268 22.40 -4.40 2.58
C ILE A 268 22.19 -5.66 3.45
N PRO A 269 21.20 -6.52 3.14
CA PRO A 269 20.95 -7.72 3.92
C PRO A 269 22.11 -8.71 3.82
N LYS A 270 22.45 -9.33 4.95
CA LYS A 270 23.45 -10.41 5.01
C LYS A 270 22.75 -11.77 4.88
N PRO A 271 22.96 -12.52 3.79
CA PRO A 271 22.43 -13.87 3.67
C PRO A 271 23.17 -14.81 4.63
N VAL A 272 22.43 -15.60 5.40
CA VAL A 272 22.95 -16.56 6.38
C VAL A 272 22.38 -17.94 6.12
N TRP A 273 23.26 -18.92 5.86
CA TRP A 273 22.83 -20.31 5.70
C TRP A 273 22.21 -20.88 6.98
N LEU A 274 20.99 -21.43 6.90
CA LEU A 274 20.25 -22.03 8.01
C LEU A 274 19.33 -23.16 7.48
N SER A 275 19.88 -24.36 7.33
CA SER A 275 19.17 -25.51 6.74
C SER A 275 18.42 -26.38 7.73
N ASP A 276 18.68 -26.25 9.03
CA ASP A 276 18.06 -27.07 10.08
C ASP A 276 16.85 -26.41 10.75
N PHE A 277 16.46 -25.20 10.33
CA PHE A 277 15.38 -24.42 10.94
C PHE A 277 14.07 -25.21 11.05
N ASN A 278 13.55 -25.72 9.93
CA ASN A 278 12.29 -26.47 9.91
C ASN A 278 12.34 -27.71 10.79
N ARG A 279 13.41 -28.51 10.66
CA ARG A 279 13.62 -29.73 11.45
C ARG A 279 13.69 -29.45 12.96
N CYS A 280 14.35 -28.36 13.37
CA CYS A 280 14.43 -27.96 14.77
C CYS A 280 13.07 -27.48 15.28
N LEU A 281 12.38 -26.63 14.50
CA LEU A 281 11.08 -26.07 14.87
C LEU A 281 9.99 -27.15 15.01
N GLU A 282 10.03 -28.19 14.17
CA GLU A 282 9.15 -29.36 14.30
C GLU A 282 9.33 -30.11 15.63
N LYS A 283 10.55 -30.07 16.20
CA LYS A 283 10.88 -30.68 17.48
C LYS A 283 10.75 -29.71 18.67
N ASN A 284 10.15 -28.54 18.47
CA ASN A 284 10.09 -27.44 19.45
C ASN A 284 11.48 -27.04 19.98
N GLN A 285 12.48 -27.08 19.09
CA GLN A 285 13.87 -26.71 19.37
C GLN A 285 14.29 -25.53 18.51
N LEU A 286 15.22 -24.73 19.02
CA LEU A 286 15.82 -23.65 18.26
C LEU A 286 17.12 -24.13 17.61
N SER A 287 17.30 -23.86 16.31
CA SER A 287 18.59 -24.11 15.66
C SER A 287 19.70 -23.39 16.44
N THR A 288 20.79 -24.10 16.77
CA THR A 288 21.93 -23.54 17.51
C THR A 288 22.45 -22.27 16.85
N LYS A 289 22.47 -22.24 15.50
CA LYS A 289 22.94 -21.08 14.76
C LYS A 289 21.99 -19.89 14.93
N LEU A 290 20.68 -20.09 14.77
CA LEU A 290 19.70 -19.02 14.98
C LEU A 290 19.74 -18.51 16.41
N LYS A 291 19.86 -19.41 17.40
CA LYS A 291 20.04 -19.07 18.81
C LYS A 291 21.22 -18.13 19.02
N THR A 292 22.40 -18.47 18.51
CA THR A 292 23.60 -17.63 18.65
C THR A 292 23.44 -16.24 18.04
N TYR A 293 22.76 -16.12 16.89
CA TYR A 293 22.48 -14.81 16.29
C TYR A 293 21.52 -13.99 17.14
N ILE A 294 20.46 -14.60 17.67
CA ILE A 294 19.52 -13.93 18.57
C ILE A 294 20.23 -13.51 19.86
N GLU A 295 21.00 -14.40 20.52
CA GLU A 295 21.77 -14.07 21.73
C GLU A 295 22.71 -12.88 21.51
N LYS A 296 23.42 -12.86 20.37
CA LYS A 296 24.30 -11.75 20.01
C LYS A 296 23.49 -10.46 19.84
N GLN A 297 22.35 -10.52 19.16
CA GLN A 297 21.51 -9.36 18.90
C GLN A 297 20.84 -8.86 20.19
N ARG A 298 20.46 -9.74 21.13
CA ARG A 298 19.94 -9.37 22.45
C ARG A 298 20.91 -8.53 23.27
N ARG A 299 22.22 -8.79 23.16
CA ARG A 299 23.25 -7.95 23.80
C ARG A 299 23.28 -6.51 23.30
N THR A 300 22.65 -6.21 22.16
CA THR A 300 22.58 -4.84 21.64
C THR A 300 21.49 -4.00 22.31
N GLY A 301 20.50 -4.64 22.95
CA GLY A 301 19.37 -3.97 23.60
C GLY A 301 18.32 -3.37 22.65
N TYR A 302 18.53 -3.45 21.34
CA TYR A 302 17.57 -2.91 20.37
C TYR A 302 16.40 -3.87 20.09
N PRO A 303 15.19 -3.38 19.78
CA PRO A 303 14.06 -4.23 19.42
C PRO A 303 14.39 -5.16 18.24
N LEU A 304 13.92 -6.41 18.29
CA LEU A 304 14.12 -7.39 17.21
C LEU A 304 12.79 -7.75 16.55
N LEU A 305 12.70 -7.55 15.25
CA LEU A 305 11.57 -7.98 14.42
C LEU A 305 11.97 -9.21 13.60
N ILE A 306 11.23 -10.31 13.74
CA ILE A 306 11.50 -11.56 13.03
C ILE A 306 10.34 -11.86 12.08
N PHE A 307 10.64 -12.00 10.79
CA PHE A 307 9.66 -12.40 9.78
C PHE A 307 9.69 -13.92 9.55
N THR A 308 8.52 -14.56 9.63
CA THR A 308 8.30 -15.98 9.29
C THR A 308 7.43 -16.13 8.05
N SER A 309 7.61 -17.21 7.30
CA SER A 309 6.85 -17.44 6.06
C SER A 309 5.35 -17.70 6.31
N GLU A 310 5.02 -18.38 7.39
CA GLU A 310 3.68 -18.90 7.67
C GLU A 310 3.27 -18.68 9.12
N ILE A 311 1.94 -18.60 9.35
CA ILE A 311 1.34 -18.33 10.66
C ILE A 311 1.77 -19.40 11.68
N LYS A 312 1.55 -20.68 11.34
CA LYS A 312 1.90 -21.83 12.20
C LYS A 312 3.37 -21.85 12.61
N LYS A 313 4.27 -21.40 11.73
CA LYS A 313 5.70 -21.33 12.03
C LYS A 313 6.03 -20.17 12.95
N GLY A 314 5.36 -19.03 12.77
CA GLY A 314 5.46 -17.88 13.68
C GLY A 314 5.03 -18.21 15.10
N GLU A 315 3.90 -18.91 15.25
CA GLU A 315 3.40 -19.37 16.56
C GLU A 315 4.39 -20.32 17.24
N LYS A 316 4.83 -21.37 16.53
CA LYS A 316 5.84 -22.31 17.06
C LYS A 316 7.16 -21.61 17.41
N LEU A 317 7.57 -20.63 16.60
CA LEU A 317 8.81 -19.88 16.86
C LEU A 317 8.66 -19.01 18.10
N LYS A 318 7.50 -18.38 18.32
CA LYS A 318 7.20 -17.64 19.56
C LYS A 318 7.34 -18.55 20.78
N GLU A 319 6.65 -19.69 20.78
CA GLU A 319 6.70 -20.65 21.88
C GLU A 319 8.12 -21.15 22.14
N THR A 320 8.83 -21.52 21.08
CA THR A 320 10.22 -21.96 21.17
C THR A 320 11.13 -20.86 21.72
N LEU A 321 11.03 -19.62 21.22
CA LEU A 321 11.87 -18.52 21.69
C LEU A 321 11.58 -18.17 23.15
N GLN A 322 10.33 -18.23 23.61
CA GLN A 322 9.98 -17.95 25.00
C GLN A 322 10.65 -18.93 25.98
N VAL A 323 10.85 -20.19 25.58
CA VAL A 323 11.56 -21.18 26.41
C VAL A 323 13.06 -20.86 26.50
N TYR A 324 13.68 -20.40 25.41
CA TYR A 324 15.12 -20.14 25.36
C TYR A 324 15.50 -18.75 25.89
N PHE A 325 14.56 -17.81 25.89
CA PHE A 325 14.72 -16.43 26.34
C PHE A 325 13.56 -16.03 27.27
N PRO A 326 13.48 -16.61 28.49
CA PRO A 326 12.33 -16.46 29.39
C PRO A 326 12.12 -15.02 29.87
N ASP A 327 13.18 -14.21 29.91
CA ASP A 327 13.13 -12.80 30.35
C ASP A 327 12.71 -11.84 29.23
N GLU A 328 12.67 -12.29 27.97
CA GLU A 328 12.25 -11.47 26.84
C GLU A 328 10.73 -11.46 26.72
N LYS A 329 10.18 -10.30 26.34
CA LYS A 329 8.75 -10.13 26.06
C LYS A 329 8.52 -10.29 24.56
N ILE A 330 7.92 -11.42 24.16
CA ILE A 330 7.83 -11.86 22.77
C ILE A 330 6.38 -11.81 22.26
N GLY A 331 6.12 -10.97 21.25
CA GLY A 331 4.84 -10.88 20.55
C GLY A 331 4.77 -11.70 19.26
N PHE A 332 3.56 -11.94 18.76
CA PHE A 332 3.35 -12.51 17.43
C PHE A 332 2.13 -11.88 16.73
N VAL A 333 2.36 -11.38 15.51
CA VAL A 333 1.34 -10.70 14.70
C VAL A 333 1.21 -11.34 13.31
N SER A 334 -0.02 -11.68 12.93
CA SER A 334 -0.37 -12.23 11.62
C SER A 334 -1.65 -11.59 11.06
N SER A 335 -2.13 -12.07 9.92
CA SER A 335 -3.38 -11.58 9.30
C SER A 335 -4.66 -11.97 10.05
N ILE A 336 -4.58 -12.91 11.00
CA ILE A 336 -5.72 -13.37 11.82
C ILE A 336 -5.66 -12.86 13.27
N THR A 337 -4.63 -12.07 13.60
CA THR A 337 -4.44 -11.54 14.95
C THR A 337 -5.41 -10.37 15.18
N GLU A 338 -6.35 -10.53 16.11
CA GLU A 338 -7.37 -9.52 16.43
C GLU A 338 -6.76 -8.30 17.16
N ASP A 339 -5.88 -8.54 18.15
CA ASP A 339 -5.19 -7.53 18.97
C ASP A 339 -3.95 -6.92 18.28
N ARG A 340 -3.92 -6.94 16.94
CA ARG A 340 -2.74 -6.56 16.16
C ARG A 340 -2.23 -5.16 16.47
N LEU A 341 -3.13 -4.18 16.57
CA LEU A 341 -2.77 -2.78 16.81
C LEU A 341 -2.13 -2.60 18.19
N GLU A 342 -2.62 -3.33 19.20
CA GLU A 342 -2.08 -3.30 20.56
C GLU A 342 -0.67 -3.88 20.60
N GLN A 343 -0.41 -5.04 19.98
CA GLN A 343 0.95 -5.60 19.94
C GLN A 343 1.92 -4.75 19.14
N VAL A 344 1.47 -4.15 18.02
CA VAL A 344 2.28 -3.21 17.23
C VAL A 344 2.65 -1.98 18.07
N GLN A 345 1.71 -1.49 18.89
CA GLN A 345 1.94 -0.35 19.78
C GLN A 345 2.86 -0.73 20.95
N ALA A 346 2.64 -1.88 21.60
CA ALA A 346 3.50 -2.40 22.67
C ALA A 346 4.95 -2.61 22.19
N PHE A 347 5.16 -3.06 20.95
CA PHE A 347 6.50 -3.15 20.35
C PHE A 347 7.10 -1.77 20.03
N ARG A 348 6.27 -0.80 19.61
CA ARG A 348 6.71 0.59 19.39
C ARG A 348 7.16 1.26 20.68
N ASP A 349 6.47 0.98 21.79
CA ASP A 349 6.72 1.56 23.10
C ASP A 349 7.82 0.82 23.89
N GLY A 350 8.38 -0.25 23.31
CA GLY A 350 9.45 -1.04 23.92
C GLY A 350 8.98 -2.02 25.00
N GLU A 351 7.66 -2.18 25.17
CA GLU A 351 7.09 -3.19 26.05
C GLU A 351 7.32 -4.60 25.52
N LEU A 352 7.29 -4.80 24.20
CA LEU A 352 7.77 -6.02 23.56
C LEU A 352 9.20 -5.82 23.07
N THR A 353 10.08 -6.75 23.39
CA THR A 353 11.50 -6.70 23.00
C THR A 353 11.78 -7.49 21.72
N ILE A 354 10.95 -8.50 21.44
CA ILE A 354 10.93 -9.26 20.19
C ILE A 354 9.51 -9.29 19.66
N LEU A 355 9.34 -9.00 18.37
CA LEU A 355 8.08 -9.18 17.66
C LEU A 355 8.29 -10.14 16.50
N ILE A 356 7.48 -11.20 16.45
CA ILE A 356 7.46 -12.12 15.32
C ILE A 356 6.27 -11.75 14.43
N SER A 357 6.46 -11.77 13.11
CA SER A 357 5.36 -11.50 12.20
C SER A 357 5.45 -12.28 10.90
N THR A 358 4.32 -12.49 10.23
CA THR A 358 4.31 -12.87 8.81
C THR A 358 4.55 -11.64 7.94
N THR A 359 4.32 -11.74 6.62
CA THR A 359 4.39 -10.59 5.71
C THR A 359 3.36 -9.49 5.99
N ILE A 360 2.48 -9.64 6.99
CA ILE A 360 1.48 -8.62 7.34
C ILE A 360 2.12 -7.30 7.79
N LEU A 361 3.27 -7.33 8.46
CA LEU A 361 4.01 -6.13 8.89
C LEU A 361 5.13 -5.71 7.92
N GLU A 362 5.17 -6.26 6.70
CA GLU A 362 6.16 -5.84 5.70
C GLU A 362 5.97 -4.36 5.31
N ARG A 363 4.73 -3.87 5.38
CA ARG A 363 4.24 -2.54 4.96
C ARG A 363 3.40 -1.89 6.06
N GLY A 364 3.17 -0.57 5.99
CA GLY A 364 2.19 0.12 6.86
C GLY A 364 2.51 0.28 8.36
N VAL A 365 3.69 -0.13 8.85
CA VAL A 365 4.07 0.09 10.26
C VAL A 365 5.49 0.60 10.43
N THR A 366 5.71 1.63 11.25
CA THR A 366 7.04 2.18 11.50
C THR A 366 7.49 1.89 12.93
N PHE A 367 8.72 1.36 13.07
CA PHE A 367 9.37 1.04 14.34
C PHE A 367 10.73 1.76 14.43
N PRO A 368 11.05 2.43 15.54
CA PRO A 368 12.35 3.06 15.73
C PRO A 368 13.43 2.02 16.03
N CYS A 369 14.64 2.24 15.50
CA CYS A 369 15.87 1.56 15.91
C CYS A 369 15.86 0.02 15.90
N VAL A 370 15.04 -0.61 15.05
CA VAL A 370 14.81 -2.06 15.01
C VAL A 370 15.88 -2.83 14.21
N ASP A 371 16.24 -4.02 14.69
CA ASP A 371 16.96 -5.04 13.92
C ASP A 371 15.97 -6.03 13.30
N VAL A 372 16.26 -6.56 12.11
CA VAL A 372 15.32 -7.41 11.37
C VAL A 372 15.95 -8.71 10.91
N PHE A 373 15.33 -9.82 11.30
CA PHE A 373 15.65 -11.15 10.82
C PHE A 373 14.52 -11.69 9.94
N VAL A 374 14.84 -12.30 8.80
CA VAL A 374 13.89 -13.04 7.98
C VAL A 374 14.30 -14.50 8.01
N VAL A 375 13.47 -15.37 8.62
CA VAL A 375 13.68 -16.81 8.58
C VAL A 375 13.03 -17.40 7.34
N GLU A 376 13.70 -18.36 6.71
CA GLU A 376 13.29 -18.93 5.42
C GLU A 376 13.09 -17.85 4.34
N ALA A 377 14.02 -16.90 4.24
CA ALA A 377 13.97 -15.80 3.28
C ALA A 377 13.87 -16.28 1.81
N ASN A 378 14.19 -17.55 1.54
CA ASN A 378 14.06 -18.18 0.22
C ASN A 378 12.67 -18.79 -0.05
N HIS A 379 11.75 -18.73 0.92
CA HIS A 379 10.38 -19.19 0.75
C HIS A 379 9.64 -18.36 -0.31
N ARG A 380 8.74 -18.99 -1.08
CA ARG A 380 8.01 -18.35 -2.20
C ARG A 380 7.17 -17.13 -1.82
N LEU A 381 6.75 -17.03 -0.56
CA LEU A 381 5.97 -15.90 -0.03
C LEU A 381 6.82 -14.63 0.13
N PHE A 382 8.15 -14.76 0.23
CA PHE A 382 9.05 -13.61 0.26
C PHE A 382 9.50 -13.26 -1.16
N THR A 383 8.73 -12.36 -1.77
CA THR A 383 9.08 -11.79 -3.08
C THR A 383 10.26 -10.84 -2.97
N LYS A 384 10.87 -10.47 -4.11
CA LYS A 384 11.89 -9.41 -4.20
C LYS A 384 11.41 -8.14 -3.49
N SER A 385 10.18 -7.71 -3.78
CA SER A 385 9.61 -6.48 -3.23
C SER A 385 9.42 -6.59 -1.72
N SER A 386 8.82 -7.68 -1.23
CA SER A 386 8.65 -7.95 0.20
C SER A 386 9.98 -7.89 0.96
N LEU A 387 11.04 -8.51 0.45
CA LEU A 387 12.36 -8.49 1.08
C LEU A 387 12.96 -7.06 1.15
N ILE A 388 12.80 -6.25 0.12
CA ILE A 388 13.27 -4.85 0.13
C ILE A 388 12.47 -4.03 1.14
N GLN A 389 11.15 -4.21 1.22
CA GLN A 389 10.29 -3.50 2.17
C GLN A 389 10.61 -3.87 3.62
N ILE A 390 10.78 -5.18 3.89
CA ILE A 390 11.22 -5.69 5.19
C ILE A 390 12.58 -5.12 5.56
N GLY A 391 13.56 -5.17 4.64
CA GLY A 391 14.89 -4.59 4.85
C GLY A 391 14.86 -3.07 5.08
N GLY A 392 13.89 -2.39 4.47
CA GLY A 392 13.65 -0.95 4.62
C GLY A 392 13.30 -0.49 6.03
N ARG A 393 12.91 -1.41 6.92
CA ARG A 393 12.64 -1.14 8.34
C ARG A 393 13.92 -0.87 9.15
N VAL A 394 15.06 -1.45 8.74
CA VAL A 394 16.34 -1.31 9.46
C VAL A 394 17.04 -0.03 9.06
N GLY A 395 17.61 0.69 10.03
CA GLY A 395 18.36 1.93 9.78
C GLY A 395 17.49 3.10 9.31
N ARG A 396 16.19 3.10 9.67
CA ARG A 396 15.23 4.16 9.31
C ARG A 396 15.25 5.34 10.28
N SER A 397 15.65 5.13 11.53
CA SER A 397 15.70 6.19 12.54
C SER A 397 16.92 7.09 12.32
N MET A 398 16.79 8.39 12.55
CA MET A 398 17.95 9.29 12.59
C MET A 398 18.91 8.93 13.73
N ASP A 399 18.37 8.50 14.87
CA ASP A 399 19.16 8.15 16.05
C ASP A 399 19.99 6.87 15.83
N ARG A 400 19.51 6.00 14.93
CA ARG A 400 20.17 4.75 14.55
C ARG A 400 19.97 4.50 13.05
N PRO A 401 20.81 5.09 12.19
CA PRO A 401 20.76 4.87 10.74
C PRO A 401 21.40 3.52 10.33
N THR A 402 21.81 2.71 11.31
CA THR A 402 22.40 1.38 11.15
C THR A 402 21.49 0.30 11.75
N GLY A 403 21.87 -0.96 11.63
CA GLY A 403 21.21 -2.07 12.28
C GLY A 403 21.60 -3.42 11.67
N GLU A 404 21.14 -4.50 12.29
CA GLU A 404 21.30 -5.84 11.74
C GLU A 404 20.11 -6.20 10.84
N LEU A 405 20.44 -6.63 9.61
CA LEU A 405 19.49 -7.17 8.65
C LEU A 405 19.99 -8.52 8.13
N LEU A 406 19.36 -9.60 8.59
CA LEU A 406 19.77 -10.97 8.28
C LEU A 406 18.69 -11.73 7.52
N PHE A 407 19.07 -12.34 6.40
CA PHE A 407 18.21 -13.23 5.61
C PHE A 407 18.69 -14.67 5.82
N PHE A 408 18.02 -15.39 6.71
CA PHE A 408 18.30 -16.81 6.91
C PHE A 408 17.66 -17.64 5.80
N HIS A 409 18.44 -18.52 5.17
CA HIS A 409 17.98 -19.31 4.03
C HIS A 409 18.64 -20.70 4.01
N ASP A 410 17.98 -21.66 3.36
CA ASP A 410 18.56 -22.97 3.02
C ASP A 410 18.87 -23.10 1.52
N GLY A 411 18.76 -21.99 0.77
CA GLY A 411 19.18 -21.89 -0.62
C GLY A 411 18.99 -20.48 -1.17
N LEU A 412 19.99 -19.92 -1.87
CA LEU A 412 19.87 -18.59 -2.46
C LEU A 412 19.00 -18.62 -3.71
N ASN A 413 17.78 -18.07 -3.62
CA ASN A 413 16.86 -17.95 -4.75
C ASN A 413 17.02 -16.62 -5.51
N ALA A 414 16.27 -16.47 -6.61
CA ALA A 414 16.28 -15.25 -7.42
C ALA A 414 15.76 -14.02 -6.66
N SER A 415 14.76 -14.17 -5.79
CA SER A 415 14.20 -13.08 -4.99
C SER A 415 15.24 -12.43 -4.09
N ILE A 416 16.00 -13.23 -3.33
CA ILE A 416 17.07 -12.75 -2.44
C ILE A 416 18.16 -12.03 -3.25
N LYS A 417 18.64 -12.66 -4.34
CA LYS A 417 19.71 -12.10 -5.18
C LYS A 417 19.29 -10.78 -5.82
N LYS A 418 18.07 -10.71 -6.36
CA LYS A 418 17.52 -9.48 -6.97
C LYS A 418 17.32 -8.39 -5.93
N ALA A 419 16.80 -8.70 -4.74
CA ALA A 419 16.62 -7.73 -3.65
C ALA A 419 17.95 -7.10 -3.21
N ILE A 420 18.99 -7.92 -2.96
CA ILE A 420 20.34 -7.43 -2.64
C ILE A 420 20.90 -6.56 -3.76
N LYS A 421 20.74 -6.98 -5.02
CA LYS A 421 21.23 -6.23 -6.19
C LYS A 421 20.55 -4.87 -6.31
N GLU A 422 19.22 -4.81 -6.14
CA GLU A 422 18.44 -3.58 -6.23
C GLU A 422 18.80 -2.60 -5.11
N ILE A 423 18.95 -3.08 -3.87
CA ILE A 423 19.41 -2.25 -2.74
C ILE A 423 20.80 -1.66 -3.01
N LYS A 424 21.73 -2.45 -3.54
CA LYS A 424 23.07 -1.96 -3.93
C LYS A 424 23.00 -0.92 -5.04
N GLN A 425 22.13 -1.13 -6.03
CA GLN A 425 21.95 -0.18 -7.13
C GLN A 425 21.36 1.14 -6.64
N MET A 426 20.36 1.11 -5.76
CA MET A 426 19.79 2.31 -5.15
C MET A 426 20.84 3.08 -4.32
N ASN A 427 21.64 2.38 -3.51
CA ASN A 427 22.72 3.03 -2.77
C ASN A 427 23.73 3.70 -3.71
N LYS A 428 24.08 3.07 -4.84
CA LYS A 428 24.98 3.64 -5.84
C LYS A 428 24.37 4.87 -6.54
N GLU A 429 23.08 4.82 -6.86
CA GLU A 429 22.35 5.95 -7.46
C GLU A 429 22.26 7.15 -6.52
N ALA A 430 22.30 6.94 -5.20
CA ALA A 430 22.27 8.01 -4.19
C ALA A 430 23.63 8.71 -3.98
N GLU A 431 24.71 8.12 -4.49
CA GLU A 431 26.08 8.68 -4.46
C GLU A 431 26.40 9.55 -5.69
N LEU A 432 25.58 9.45 -6.74
CA LEU A 432 25.61 10.27 -7.95
C LEU A 432 24.77 11.54 -7.76
#